data_AF-X0ZM56-F1
#
_entry.id   AF-X0ZM56-F1
#
_cell.length_a   1.000
_cell.length_b   1.000
_cell.length_c   1.000
_cell.angle_alpha   90.00
_cell.angle_beta   90.00
_cell.angle_gamma   90.00
#
_symmetry.space_group_name_H-M   'P 1'
#
loop_
_entity.id
_entity.type
_entity.pdbx_description
1 polymer ?
#
loop_
_entity_poly.entity_id
_entity_poly.type
_entity_poly.pdbx_seq_one_letter_code
_entity_poly.pdbx_strand_id
1 'polypeptide(L)'
;YNGCSLNENNFISMYRWHLPDPIAWRKQCRITIQQIAYQKGLVETEDDWSCATFWYEPVPSAPLPPLPDVEARTRDIWQQQ
;
A
#
# COMPACT_ATOMS: atom_id res chain seq x y z
N TYR A 1 -11.94 -11.34 -3.74
CA TYR A 1 -10.51 -11.15 -4.09
C TYR A 1 -9.88 -10.06 -3.24
N ASN A 2 -10.33 -9.87 -2.01
CA ASN A 2 -9.86 -8.83 -1.10
C ASN A 2 -10.16 -9.27 0.33
N GLY A 3 -9.51 -8.65 1.31
CA GLY A 3 -9.71 -8.99 2.71
C GLY A 3 -8.78 -8.24 3.64
N CYS A 4 -8.90 -8.55 4.93
CA CYS A 4 -8.03 -8.09 5.99
C CYS A 4 -7.40 -9.33 6.63
N SER A 5 -6.10 -9.51 6.43
CA SER A 5 -5.36 -10.67 6.92
C SER A 5 -4.88 -10.50 8.36
N LEU A 6 -4.75 -9.25 8.83
CA LEU A 6 -4.37 -8.92 10.21
C LEU A 6 -5.18 -7.70 10.65
N ASN A 7 -5.79 -7.79 11.83
CA ASN A 7 -6.46 -6.67 12.51
C ASN A 7 -6.28 -6.87 14.02
N GLU A 8 -5.12 -6.51 14.53
CA GLU A 8 -4.74 -6.75 15.92
C GLU A 8 -4.04 -5.53 16.52
N ASN A 9 -4.57 -5.03 17.64
CA ASN A 9 -4.11 -3.82 18.30
C ASN A 9 -4.03 -2.64 17.32
N ASN A 10 -2.82 -2.15 17.02
CA ASN A 10 -2.55 -1.05 16.09
C ASN A 10 -2.08 -1.53 14.71
N PHE A 11 -2.08 -2.84 14.44
CA PHE A 11 -1.58 -3.41 13.20
C PHE A 11 -2.73 -3.89 12.31
N ILE A 12 -2.75 -3.37 11.08
CA ILE A 12 -3.73 -3.73 10.07
C ILE A 12 -3.00 -4.14 8.80
N SER A 13 -3.37 -5.29 8.23
CA SER A 13 -2.90 -5.75 6.92
C SER A 13 -4.08 -6.09 6.04
N MET A 14 -4.20 -5.40 4.91
CA MET A 14 -5.29 -5.56 3.95
C MET A 14 -4.74 -5.90 2.57
N TYR A 15 -5.55 -6.58 1.78
CA TYR A 15 -5.21 -6.89 0.39
C TYR A 15 -6.43 -6.74 -0.53
N ARG A 16 -6.14 -6.46 -1.80
CA ARG A 16 -7.11 -6.55 -2.91
C ARG A 16 -6.40 -6.97 -4.19
N TRP A 17 -6.96 -7.99 -4.83
CA TRP A 17 -6.58 -8.50 -6.13
C TRP A 17 -7.61 -8.08 -7.16
N HIS A 18 -7.14 -7.45 -8.22
CA HIS A 18 -7.92 -7.05 -9.38
C HIS A 18 -7.89 -8.15 -10.46
N LEU A 19 -8.23 -9.38 -10.05
CA LEU A 19 -8.28 -10.56 -10.93
C LEU A 19 -9.50 -10.54 -11.86
N PRO A 20 -10.75 -10.45 -11.34
CA PRO A 20 -11.92 -10.36 -12.22
C PRO A 20 -12.10 -8.96 -12.82
N ASP A 21 -11.50 -7.94 -12.22
CA ASP A 21 -11.67 -6.52 -12.51
C ASP A 21 -10.31 -5.80 -12.67
N PRO A 22 -9.47 -6.19 -13.67
CA PRO A 22 -8.16 -5.59 -13.85
C PRO A 22 -8.26 -4.10 -14.17
N ILE A 23 -7.37 -3.31 -13.55
CA ILE A 23 -7.21 -1.90 -13.87
C ILE A 23 -6.33 -1.80 -15.12
N ALA A 24 -6.92 -1.50 -16.27
CA ALA A 24 -6.18 -1.38 -17.54
C ALA A 24 -5.84 0.09 -17.84
N TRP A 25 -4.66 0.32 -18.41
CA TRP A 25 -4.24 1.64 -18.91
C TRP A 25 -3.53 1.51 -20.26
N ARG A 26 -3.54 2.60 -21.05
CA ARG A 26 -2.92 2.62 -22.39
C ARG A 26 -1.53 3.26 -22.43
N LYS A 27 -1.27 4.23 -21.55
CA LYS A 27 -0.02 5.02 -21.58
C LYS A 27 0.68 5.05 -20.22
N GLN A 28 -0.02 5.48 -19.18
CA GLN A 28 0.51 5.57 -17.83
C GLN A 28 -0.62 5.36 -16.82
N CYS A 29 -0.26 4.85 -15.65
CA CYS A 29 -1.13 4.72 -14.49
C CYS A 29 -0.37 5.19 -13.25
N ARG A 30 -1.07 5.88 -12.35
CA ARG A 30 -0.56 6.26 -11.03
C ARG A 30 -1.61 5.85 -10.01
N ILE A 31 -1.24 4.97 -9.09
CA ILE A 31 -2.10 4.53 -7.99
C ILE A 31 -1.67 5.26 -6.73
N THR A 32 -2.62 5.88 -6.05
CA THR A 32 -2.41 6.61 -4.79
C THR A 32 -3.49 6.23 -3.80
N ILE A 33 -3.14 6.20 -2.52
CA ILE A 33 -4.06 5.98 -1.40
C ILE A 33 -3.97 7.20 -0.49
N GLN A 34 -5.11 7.72 -0.05
CA GLN A 34 -5.16 8.81 0.92
C GLN A 34 -5.16 8.22 2.34
N GLN A 35 -4.40 8.84 3.24
CA GLN A 35 -4.35 8.47 4.66
C GLN A 35 -5.47 9.20 5.41
N ILE A 36 -6.63 8.55 5.47
CA ILE A 36 -7.80 9.05 6.20
C ILE A 36 -8.45 7.94 7.01
N ALA A 37 -8.98 8.30 8.18
CA ALA A 37 -9.79 7.42 9.00
C ALA A 37 -11.24 7.91 9.08
N TYR A 38 -12.13 7.00 9.45
CA TYR A 38 -13.52 7.32 9.78
C TYR A 38 -13.69 7.37 11.31
N GLN A 39 -13.80 8.59 11.85
CA GLN A 39 -14.01 8.83 13.27
C GLN A 39 -15.06 9.93 13.46
N LYS A 40 -16.35 9.55 13.42
CA LYS A 40 -17.49 10.50 13.41
C LYS A 40 -17.43 11.51 12.24
N GLY A 41 -16.80 11.10 11.14
CA GLY A 41 -16.43 11.95 10.02
C GLY A 41 -15.12 11.49 9.40
N LEU A 42 -14.71 12.12 8.30
CA LEU A 42 -13.38 11.91 7.72
C LEU A 42 -12.36 12.74 8.49
N VAL A 43 -11.29 12.09 8.95
CA VAL A 43 -10.17 12.74 9.62
C VAL A 43 -8.88 12.34 8.91
N GLU A 44 -7.98 13.31 8.72
CA GLU A 44 -6.62 13.03 8.23
C GLU A 44 -5.85 12.27 9.31
N THR A 45 -5.08 11.27 8.90
CA THR A 45 -4.25 10.47 9.80
C THR A 45 -2.79 10.50 9.38
N GLU A 46 -1.91 10.27 10.35
CA GLU A 46 -0.49 10.06 10.12
C GLU A 46 -0.19 8.64 10.60
N ASP A 47 -0.14 7.72 9.65
CA ASP A 47 0.03 6.29 9.90
C ASP A 47 1.31 5.81 9.20
N ASP A 48 1.99 4.83 9.78
CA ASP A 48 3.08 4.12 9.11
C ASP A 48 2.50 3.10 8.11
N TRP A 49 2.67 3.36 6.81
CA TRP A 49 2.16 2.51 5.73
C TRP A 49 3.29 1.92 4.91
N SER A 50 3.15 0.61 4.64
CA SER A 50 3.88 -0.04 3.55
C SER A 50 2.89 -0.72 2.61
N CYS A 51 3.20 -0.75 1.32
CA CYS A 51 2.39 -1.45 0.33
C CYS A 51 3.26 -2.14 -0.72
N ALA A 52 2.71 -3.21 -1.30
CA ALA A 52 3.25 -3.86 -2.48
C ALA A 52 2.16 -3.87 -3.56
N THR A 53 2.54 -3.50 -4.78
CA THR A 53 1.64 -3.51 -5.93
C THR A 53 2.16 -4.51 -6.96
N PHE A 54 1.24 -5.28 -7.54
CA PHE A 54 1.56 -6.26 -8.57
C PHE A 54 0.82 -5.87 -9.85
N TRP A 55 1.53 -5.83 -10.97
CA TRP A 55 0.95 -5.49 -12.27
C TRP A 55 1.67 -6.23 -13.40
N TYR A 56 1.06 -6.17 -14.57
CA TYR A 56 1.65 -6.63 -15.82
C TYR A 56 1.85 -5.44 -16.75
N GLU A 57 3.01 -5.37 -17.39
CA GLU A 57 3.29 -4.43 -18.46
C GLU A 57 4.17 -5.08 -19.55
N PRO A 58 4.12 -4.58 -20.80
CA PRO A 58 5.03 -5.05 -21.84
C PRO A 58 6.50 -4.81 -21.48
N VAL A 59 7.36 -5.74 -21.86
CA VAL A 59 8.82 -5.61 -21.67
C VAL A 59 9.47 -4.91 -22.88
N PRO A 60 10.51 -4.06 -22.67
CA PRO A 60 11.13 -3.73 -21.38
C PRO A 60 10.31 -2.72 -20.58
N SER A 61 10.17 -2.96 -19.28
CA SER A 61 9.62 -1.99 -18.33
C SER A 61 10.68 -0.98 -17.89
N ALA A 62 10.24 0.17 -17.38
CA ALA A 62 11.14 1.09 -16.70
C ALA A 62 11.75 0.41 -15.45
N PRO A 63 13.01 0.69 -15.10
CA PRO A 63 13.59 0.16 -13.88
C PRO A 63 12.82 0.67 -12.66
N LEU A 64 12.60 -0.22 -11.69
CA LEU A 64 12.02 0.17 -10.41
C LEU A 64 13.05 1.00 -9.61
N PRO A 65 12.59 1.93 -8.76
CA PRO A 65 13.44 2.54 -7.75
C PRO A 65 14.11 1.45 -6.89
N PRO A 66 15.32 1.69 -6.38
CA PRO A 66 15.98 0.74 -5.49
C PRO A 66 15.11 0.51 -4.25
N LEU A 67 14.99 -0.76 -3.85
CA LEU A 67 14.31 -1.11 -2.61
C LEU A 67 15.11 -0.53 -1.43
N PRO A 68 14.47 0.20 -0.50
CA PRO A 68 15.15 0.66 0.70
C PRO A 68 15.67 -0.53 1.52
N ASP A 69 16.77 -0.32 2.23
CA ASP A 69 17.36 -1.37 3.08
C ASP A 69 16.44 -1.73 4.26
N VAL A 70 16.85 -2.73 5.04
CA VAL A 70 16.04 -3.18 6.18
C VAL A 70 15.90 -2.06 7.20
N GLU A 71 17.00 -1.37 7.55
CA GLU A 71 16.99 -0.31 8.55
C GLU A 71 16.01 0.81 8.20
N ALA A 72 16.03 1.29 6.96
CA ALA A 72 15.13 2.34 6.48
C ALA A 72 13.66 1.91 6.51
N ARG A 73 13.36 0.64 6.24
CA ARG A 73 11.98 0.10 6.29
C ARG A 73 11.50 -0.25 7.69
N THR A 74 12.42 -0.41 8.63
CA THR A 74 12.08 -0.82 10.00
C THR A 74 12.34 0.26 11.05
N ARG A 75 12.69 1.47 10.61
CA ARG A 75 12.87 2.60 11.52
C ARG A 75 11.51 3.04 12.05
N ASP A 76 11.44 3.37 13.34
CA ASP A 76 10.27 3.97 13.98
C ASP A 76 8.95 3.16 13.93
N ILE A 77 8.95 1.88 13.51
CA ILE A 77 7.72 1.05 13.43
C ILE A 77 6.96 1.00 14.77
N TRP A 78 7.69 1.16 15.88
CA TRP A 78 7.11 1.14 17.21
C TRP A 78 7.99 1.85 18.24
N GLN A 79 7.69 3.11 18.54
CA GLN A 79 8.15 3.73 19.77
C GLN A 79 7.14 3.37 20.85
N GLN A 80 7.59 2.86 22.02
CA GLN A 80 6.70 2.47 23.11
C GLN A 80 5.75 3.64 23.45
N GLN A 81 4.45 3.45 23.15
CA GLN A 81 3.37 4.32 23.65
C GLN A 81 3.06 4.00 25.11
#